data_AF-A0A198GED5-F1
#
_entry.id   AF-A0A198GED5-F1
#
_cell.length_a   1.000
_cell.length_b   1.000
_cell.length_c   1.000
_cell.angle_alpha   90.00
_cell.angle_beta   90.00
_cell.angle_gamma   90.00
#
_symmetry.space_group_name_H-M   'P 1'
#
loop_
_entity.id
_entity.type
_entity.pdbx_description
1 polymer ?
#
loop_
_entity_poly.entity_id
_entity_poly.type
_entity_poly.pdbx_seq_one_letter_code
_entity_poly.pdbx_strand_id
1 'polypeptide(L)' 'MHLHIELHSGEFIDGVANDLFLSKKVEYLKIKTPEGSQELRLDIIASVSNPELGTIVIKSE' A
#
# COMPACT_ATOMS: atom_id res chain seq x y z
N MET A 1 2.60 9.96 -7.35
CA MET A 1 2.71 8.55 -7.79
C MET A 1 1.42 7.84 -7.41
N HIS A 2 0.58 7.53 -8.40
CA HIS A 2 -0.58 6.68 -8.18
C HIS A 2 -0.11 5.23 -8.04
N LEU A 3 -0.69 4.52 -7.08
CA LEU A 3 -0.40 3.13 -6.79
C LEU A 3 -1.71 2.35 -6.75
N HIS A 4 -1.68 1.18 -7.38
CA HIS A 4 -2.68 0.14 -7.25
C HIS A 4 -2.18 -0.84 -6.19
N ILE A 5 -2.88 -0.95 -5.07
CA ILE A 5 -2.48 -1.78 -3.95
C ILE A 5 -3.47 -2.94 -3.85
N GLU A 6 -2.95 -4.16 -3.82
CA GLU A 6 -3.73 -5.37 -3.59
C GLU A 6 -3.44 -5.86 -2.18
N LEU A 7 -4.48 -6.09 -1.39
CA LEU A 7 -4.37 -6.68 -0.05
C LEU A 7 -4.45 -8.21 -0.14
N HIS A 8 -3.88 -8.91 0.85
CA HIS A 8 -4.02 -10.36 0.99
C HIS A 8 -5.48 -10.83 1.13
N SER A 9 -6.39 -9.92 1.51
CA SER A 9 -7.84 -10.18 1.53
C SER A 9 -8.48 -10.24 0.14
N GLY A 10 -7.76 -9.85 -0.92
CA GLY A 10 -8.29 -9.67 -2.28
C GLY A 10 -8.93 -8.29 -2.52
N GLU A 11 -8.81 -7.37 -1.57
CA GLU A 11 -9.25 -5.99 -1.72
C GLU A 11 -8.23 -5.18 -2.53
N PHE A 12 -8.72 -4.32 -3.42
CA PHE A 12 -7.90 -3.41 -4.22
C PHE A 12 -8.13 -1.97 -3.79
N ILE A 13 -7.03 -1.25 -3.62
CA ILE A 13 -7.04 0.14 -3.17
C ILE A 13 -6.23 0.98 -4.14
N ASP A 14 -6.88 2.00 -4.68
CA ASP A 14 -6.29 2.96 -5.60
C ASP A 14 -6.03 4.28 -4.89
N GLY A 15 -4.77 4.71 -4.88
CA GLY A 15 -4.41 5.93 -4.18
C GLY A 15 -3.04 6.46 -4.53
N VAL A 16 -2.73 7.63 -3.99
CA VAL A 16 -1.39 8.22 -4.09
C VAL A 16 -0.63 7.91 -2.81
N ALA A 17 0.49 7.19 -2.90
CA ALA A 17 1.37 7.04 -1.75
C ALA A 17 1.82 8.42 -1.26
N ASN A 18 1.65 8.64 0.03
CA ASN A 18 1.98 9.88 0.69
C ASN A 18 3.19 9.73 1.62
N ASP A 19 3.20 8.68 2.44
CA ASP A 19 4.26 8.47 3.42
C ASP A 19 4.39 6.98 3.82
N LEU A 20 5.55 6.60 4.37
CA LEU A 20 5.80 5.28 4.95
C LEU A 20 6.35 5.45 6.37
N PHE A 21 5.70 4.85 7.36
CA PHE A 21 6.11 4.99 8.75
C PHE A 21 6.03 3.68 9.55
N LEU A 22 6.91 3.53 10.53
CA LEU A 22 6.92 2.40 11.44
C LEU A 22 6.09 2.72 12.69
N SER A 23 5.10 1.89 12.99
CA SER A 23 4.29 2.00 14.22
C SER A 23 4.13 0.63 14.86
N LYS A 24 4.35 0.52 16.17
CA LYS A 24 4.20 -0.74 16.92
C LYS A 24 4.91 -1.95 16.29
N LYS A 25 6.11 -1.74 15.71
CA LYS A 25 6.92 -2.76 14.99
C LYS A 25 6.30 -3.26 13.68
N VAL A 26 5.34 -2.54 13.13
CA VAL A 26 4.73 -2.83 11.83
C VAL A 26 4.89 -1.58 10.96
N GLU A 27 5.27 -1.76 9.70
CA GLU A 27 5.36 -0.65 8.76
C GLU A 27 3.99 -0.36 8.13
N TYR A 28 3.68 0.93 7.97
CA TYR A 28 2.43 1.42 7.43
C TYR A 28 2.71 2.32 6.23
N LEU A 29 1.96 2.09 5.16
CA LEU A 29 1.88 2.92 3.98
C LEU A 29 0.66 3.85 4.08
N LYS A 30 0.93 5.15 4.16
CA LYS A 30 -0.10 6.17 4.09
C LYS A 30 -0.39 6.48 2.64
N ILE A 31 -1.64 6.27 2.24
CA ILE A 31 -2.15 6.56 0.91
C ILE A 31 -3.25 7.60 0.97
N LYS A 32 -3.26 8.48 -0.02
CA LYS A 32 -4.30 9.49 -0.20
C LYS A 32 -5.23 9.03 -1.32
N THR A 33 -6.49 8.81 -0.95
CA THR A 33 -7.59 8.45 -1.85
C THR A 33 -8.56 9.64 -1.97
N PRO A 34 -9.54 9.61 -2.89
CA PRO A 34 -10.57 10.65 -2.98
C PRO A 34 -11.40 10.81 -1.69
N GLU A 35 -11.54 9.73 -0.92
CA GLU A 35 -12.33 9.70 0.32
C GLU A 35 -11.54 10.19 1.54
N GLY A 36 -10.22 10.31 1.44
CA GLY A 36 -9.37 10.79 2.53
C GLY A 36 -7.96 10.22 2.51
N SER A 37 -7.32 10.22 3.68
CA SER A 37 -6.05 9.49 3.86
C SER A 37 -6.32 8.18 4.57
N GLN A 38 -5.83 7.09 4.00
CA GLN A 38 -5.87 5.75 4.57
C GLN A 38 -4.46 5.32 4.97
N GLU A 39 -4.37 4.53 6.03
CA GLU A 39 -3.13 3.98 6.55
C GLU A 39 -3.20 2.46 6.43
N LEU A 40 -2.44 1.91 5.49
CA LEU A 40 -2.40 0.47 5.22
C LEU A 40 -1.17 -0.15 5.86
N ARG A 41 -1.32 -1.30 6.49
CA ARG A 41 -0.17 -2.04 7.01
C ARG A 41 0.52 -2.80 5.88
N LEU A 42 1.84 -2.78 5.85
CA LEU A 42 2.60 -3.53 4.84
C LEU A 42 2.41 -5.04 4.95
N ASP A 43 2.16 -5.58 6.14
CA ASP A 43 1.99 -7.03 6.35
C ASP A 43 0.69 -7.60 5.77
N ILE A 44 -0.29 -6.75 5.46
CA ILE A 44 -1.54 -7.17 4.83
C ILE A 44 -1.58 -6.87 3.33
N ILE A 45 -0.55 -6.21 2.78
CA ILE A 45 -0.47 -5.87 1.37
C ILE A 45 0.17 -7.05 0.62
N ALA A 46 -0.53 -7.54 -0.41
CA ALA A 46 -0.04 -8.55 -1.34
C ALA A 46 0.90 -7.96 -2.37
N SER A 47 0.47 -6.88 -3.02
CA SER A 47 1.24 -6.25 -4.08
C SER A 47 0.96 -4.76 -4.17
N VAL A 48 1.95 -4.01 -4.64
CA VAL A 48 1.86 -2.58 -4.91
C VAL A 48 2.34 -2.35 -6.34
N SER A 49 1.46 -1.90 -7.21
CA SER A 49 1.75 -1.64 -8.62
C SER A 49 1.76 -0.15 -8.91
N ASN A 50 2.86 0.32 -9.49
CA ASN A 50 3.02 1.67 -10.01
C ASN A 50 3.10 1.62 -11.54
N PRO A 51 2.27 2.36 -12.29
CA PRO A 51 2.34 2.39 -13.76
C PRO A 51 3.70 2.84 -14.30
N GLU A 52 4.48 3.63 -13.56
CA GLU A 52 5.78 4.15 -14.00
C GLU A 52 6.97 3.31 -13.53
N LEU A 53 6.87 2.64 -12.37
CA LEU A 53 7.98 1.90 -11.76
C LEU A 53 7.82 0.37 -11.81
N GLY A 54 6.62 -0.14 -12.09
CA GLY A 54 6.30 -1.56 -12.09
C GLY A 54 5.62 -2.04 -10.79
N THR A 55 5.52 -3.37 -10.66
CA THR A 55 4.83 -4.06 -9.56
C THR A 55 5.80 -4.63 -8.54
N ILE A 56 5.61 -4.28 -7.28
CA ILE A 56 6.33 -4.82 -6.13
C ILE A 56 5.40 -5.82 -5.43
N VAL A 57 5.83 -7.07 -5.31
CA VAL A 57 5.10 -8.09 -4.56
C VAL A 57 5.73 -8.21 -3.18
N ILE A 58 4.91 -8.06 -2.13
CA ILE A 58 5.36 -8.17 -0.75
C ILE A 58 5.06 -9.60 -0.31
N LYS A 59 6.12 -10.36 0.02
CA LYS A 59 6.02 -11.73 0.51
C LYS A 59 6.62 -11.79 1.90
N SER A 60 5.83 -12.26 2.85
CA SER A 60 6.31 -12.74 4.14
C SER A 60 6.96 -14.11 3.90
N GLU A 61 8.26 -14.25 4.20
CA GLU A 61 8.97 -15.54 4.16
C GLU A 61 8.47 -16.53 5.21
#